data_AF-A0A0S8ESA7-F1
#
_entry.id   AF-A0A0S8ESA7-F1
#
_cell.length_a   1.000
_cell.length_b   1.000
_cell.length_c   1.000
_cell.angle_alpha   90.00
_cell.angle_beta   90.00
_cell.angle_gamma   90.00
#
_symmetry.space_group_name_H-M   'P 1'
#
loop_
_entity.id
_entity.type
_entity.pdbx_description
1 polymer ?
#
loop_
_entity_poly.entity_id
_entity_poly.type
_entity_poly.pdbx_seq_one_letter_code
_entity_poly.pdbx_strand_id
1 'polypeptide(L)' 'MIAAAVATSVFKDLMNAVIACAAVSLIASALFYLLDAPDVAMAEAAIGAGLSTAIFALAIRKTERYEA' A
#
# COMPACT_ATOMS: atom_id res chain seq x y z
N MET A 1 -3.05 -3.75 9.64
CA MET A 1 -4.03 -3.17 8.68
C MET A 1 -4.60 -1.85 9.21
N ILE A 2 -5.41 -1.84 10.28
CA ILE A 2 -6.06 -0.59 10.76
C ILE A 2 -5.03 0.45 11.25
N ALA A 3 -4.06 0.07 12.07
CA ALA A 3 -3.01 1.00 12.53
C ALA A 3 -2.18 1.58 11.38
N ALA A 4 -1.87 0.78 10.37
CA ALA A 4 -1.15 1.23 9.17
C ALA A 4 -2.02 2.16 8.32
N ALA A 5 -3.32 1.89 8.17
CA ALA A 5 -4.26 2.76 7.47
C ALA A 5 -4.42 4.13 8.16
N VAL A 6 -4.48 4.14 9.49
CA VAL A 6 -4.50 5.40 10.27
C VAL A 6 -3.17 6.14 10.10
N ALA A 7 -2.05 5.44 10.16
CA ALA A 7 -0.73 6.05 9.95
C ALA A 7 -0.61 6.70 8.57
N THR A 8 -1.11 6.05 7.50
CA THR A 8 -1.15 6.61 6.14
C THR A 8 -1.84 7.97 6.10
N SER A 9 -2.92 8.18 6.86
CA SER A 9 -3.65 9.45 6.89
C SER A 9 -2.99 10.54 7.72
N VAL A 10 -2.02 10.20 8.57
CA VAL A 10 -1.34 11.14 9.49
C VAL A 10 0.03 11.55 8.95
N PHE A 11 0.61 10.78 8.03
CA PHE A 11 1.91 11.10 7.44
C PHE A 11 1.83 12.26 6.46
N LYS A 12 2.47 13.39 6.80
CA LYS A 12 2.66 14.54 5.89
C LYS A 12 3.63 14.24 4.74
N ASP A 13 4.50 13.25 4.91
CA ASP A 13 5.38 12.72 3.86
C ASP A 13 4.62 11.69 3.02
N LEU A 14 4.36 12.04 1.75
CA LEU A 14 3.62 11.20 0.82
C LEU A 14 4.32 9.86 0.57
N MET A 15 5.66 9.83 0.65
CA MET A 15 6.43 8.58 0.47
C MET A 15 6.18 7.61 1.64
N ASN A 16 6.09 8.11 2.87
CA ASN A 16 5.82 7.29 4.05
C ASN A 16 4.37 6.80 4.05
N ALA A 17 3.44 7.64 3.59
CA ALA A 17 2.04 7.26 3.37
C ALA A 17 1.93 6.11 2.36
N VAL A 18 2.67 6.14 1.25
CA VAL A 18 2.67 5.06 0.25
C VAL A 18 3.24 3.76 0.78
N ILE A 19 4.32 3.82 1.57
CA ILE A 19 4.90 2.62 2.20
C ILE A 19 3.92 2.01 3.22
N ALA A 20 3.25 2.84 4.02
CA ALA A 20 2.22 2.39 4.95
C ALA A 20 1.02 1.78 4.21
N CYS A 21 0.63 2.35 3.07
CA CYS A 21 -0.40 1.79 2.19
C CYS A 21 -0.01 0.43 1.60
N ALA A 22 1.24 0.28 1.14
CA ALA A 22 1.76 -1.00 0.67
C ALA A 22 1.73 -2.08 1.76
N ALA A 23 2.04 -1.71 3.01
CA ALA A 23 1.95 -2.61 4.16
C ALA A 23 0.50 -3.04 4.44
N VAL A 24 -0.50 -2.19 4.19
CA VAL A 24 -1.92 -2.56 4.28
C VAL A 24 -2.27 -3.63 3.27
N SER A 25 -1.92 -3.46 1.98
CA SER A 25 -2.18 -4.48 0.94
C SER A 25 -1.42 -5.77 1.17
N LEU A 26 -0.21 -5.72 1.73
CA LEU A 26 0.57 -6.93 2.04
C LEU A 26 -0.11 -7.75 3.14
N ILE A 27 -0.64 -7.09 4.18
CA ILE A 27 -1.43 -7.74 5.23
C ILE A 27 -2.76 -8.27 4.68
N ALA A 28 -3.40 -7.55 3.75
CA ALA A 28 -4.63 -8.00 3.10
C ALA A 28 -4.40 -9.27 2.25
N SER A 29 -3.33 -9.33 1.46
CA SER A 29 -2.94 -10.52 0.71
C SER A 29 -2.66 -11.71 1.63
N ALA A 30 -1.98 -11.51 2.76
CA ALA A 30 -1.76 -12.54 3.76
C ALA A 30 -3.07 -13.05 4.39
N LEU A 31 -4.05 -12.16 4.61
CA LEU A 31 -5.39 -12.54 5.08
C LEU A 31 -6.14 -13.37 4.04
N PHE A 32 -6.09 -13.02 2.75
CA PHE A 32 -6.70 -13.82 1.69
C PHE A 32 -6.09 -15.21 1.57
N TYR A 33 -4.78 -15.32 1.78
CA TYR A 33 -4.12 -16.62 1.85
C TYR A 33 -4.64 -17.47 3.02
N LEU A 34 -4.80 -16.87 4.21
CA LEU A 34 -5.36 -17.55 5.38
C LEU A 34 -6.84 -17.94 5.20
N LEU A 35 -7.58 -17.22 4.36
CA LEU A 35 -8.98 -17.51 4.03
C LEU A 35 -9.13 -18.59 2.93
N ASP A 36 -8.07 -19.29 2.56
CA ASP A 36 -8.08 -20.31 1.50
C ASP A 36 -8.43 -19.75 0.11
N ALA A 37 -8.14 -18.46 -0.12
CA ALA A 37 -8.32 -17.78 -1.41
C ALA A 37 -6.96 -17.41 -2.04
N PRO A 38 -6.18 -18.41 -2.53
CA PRO A 38 -4.81 -18.19 -3.03
C PRO A 38 -4.75 -17.36 -4.31
N ASP A 39 -5.74 -17.49 -5.20
CA ASP A 39 -5.79 -16.73 -6.46
C ASP A 39 -5.95 -15.23 -6.20
N VAL A 40 -6.84 -14.87 -5.26
CA VAL A 40 -7.08 -13.48 -4.85
C VAL A 40 -5.87 -12.93 -4.09
N ALA A 41 -5.23 -13.76 -3.26
CA ALA A 41 -4.01 -13.37 -2.55
C ALA A 41 -2.87 -13.00 -3.51
N MET A 42 -2.65 -13.77 -4.58
CA MET A 42 -1.64 -13.48 -5.59
C MET A 42 -1.96 -12.20 -6.37
N ALA A 43 -3.22 -11.99 -6.76
CA ALA A 43 -3.66 -10.78 -7.44
C ALA A 43 -3.46 -9.53 -6.57
N GLU A 44 -3.85 -9.60 -5.30
CA GLU A 44 -3.72 -8.48 -4.36
C GLU A 44 -2.25 -8.16 -4.04
N ALA A 45 -1.38 -9.17 -3.94
CA ALA A 45 0.06 -8.94 -3.76
C ALA A 45 0.68 -8.21 -4.96
N ALA A 46 0.33 -8.63 -6.18
CA ALA A 46 0.85 -8.03 -7.41
C ALA A 46 0.33 -6.60 -7.61
N ILE A 47 -0.97 -6.38 -7.44
CA ILE A 47 -1.63 -5.10 -7.73
C ILE A 47 -1.49 -4.13 -6.56
N GLY A 48 -1.84 -4.57 -5.35
CA GLY A 48 -1.86 -3.74 -4.14
C GLY A 48 -0.46 -3.38 -3.66
N ALA A 49 0.37 -4.38 -3.36
CA ALA A 49 1.71 -4.13 -2.83
C ALA A 49 2.75 -3.79 -3.92
N GLY A 50 2.60 -4.30 -5.14
CA GLY A 50 3.53 -4.05 -6.25
C GLY A 50 3.17 -2.82 -7.08
N LEU A 51 2.11 -2.95 -7.88
CA LEU A 51 1.76 -2.00 -8.94
C LEU A 51 1.32 -0.64 -8.38
N SER A 52 0.43 -0.63 -7.39
CA SER A 52 -0.07 0.61 -6.78
C SER A 52 1.06 1.39 -6.12
N THR A 53 1.93 0.72 -5.36
CA THR A 53 3.11 1.31 -4.72
C THR A 53 4.07 1.89 -5.76
N ALA A 54 4.32 1.18 -6.86
CA ALA A 54 5.18 1.66 -7.94
C ALA A 54 4.60 2.89 -8.63
N ILE A 55 3.30 2.89 -8.94
CA ILE A 55 2.60 4.02 -9.56
C ILE A 55 2.65 5.25 -8.65
N PHE A 56 2.32 5.10 -7.36
CA PHE A 56 2.37 6.21 -6.42
C PHE A 56 3.79 6.73 -6.20
N ALA A 57 4.79 5.84 -6.12
CA ALA A 57 6.19 6.25 -6.02
C ALA A 57 6.65 7.05 -7.26
N LEU A 58 6.23 6.64 -8.46
CA LEU A 58 6.51 7.37 -9.70
C LEU A 58 5.78 8.71 -9.76
N ALA A 59 4.52 8.77 -9.32
CA ALA A 59 3.76 10.00 -9.23
C ALA A 59 4.44 11.00 -8.29
N ILE A 60 4.80 10.57 -7.06
CA ILE A 60 5.50 11.38 -6.06
C ILE A 60 6.87 11.85 -6.56
N ARG A 61 7.57 11.06 -7.38
CA ARG A 61 8.83 11.51 -8.00
C ARG A 61 8.63 12.65 -8.99
N LYS A 62 7.44 12.79 -9.57
CA LYS A 62 7.10 13.80 -10.57
C LYS A 62 6.30 14.97 -9.99
N THR A 63 5.79 14.84 -8.77
CA THR A 63 5.07 15.87 -8.00
C THR A 63 5.84 16.26 -6.74
N GLU A 64 5.25 17.11 -5.90
CA GLU A 64 5.80 17.43 -4.59
C GLU A 64 5.67 16.25 -3.62
N ARG A 65 6.62 16.14 -2.69
CA ARG A 65 6.80 15.01 -1.77
C ARG A 65 6.09 15.20 -0.42
N TYR A 66 5.68 16.42 -0.11
CA TYR A 66 5.13 16.82 1.17
C TYR A 66 3.74 17.44 0.97
N GLU A 67 2.81 17.12 1.86
CA GLU A 67 1.49 17.74 1.89
C GLU A 67 1.60 19.21 2.34
N ALA A 68 1.00 20.14 1.57
CA ALA A 68 1.09 21.59 1.78
C ALA A 68 0.29 22.09 2.99
#